data_AF-W1X5D1-F1
#
_entry.id   AF-W1X5D1-F1
#
_cell.length_a   1.000
_cell.length_b   1.000
_cell.length_c   1.000
_cell.angle_alpha   90.00
_cell.angle_beta   90.00
_cell.angle_gamma   90.00
#
_symmetry.space_group_name_H-M   'P 1'
#
loop_
_entity.id
_entity.type
_entity.pdbx_description
1 polymer ?
#
loop_
_entity_poly.entity_id
_entity_poly.type
_entity_poly.pdbx_seq_one_letter_code
_entity_poly.pdbx_strand_id
1 'polypeptide(L)'
;RLLSEWASDLEADRLRRITNTVRQGFLLGDTNEQIARKIRGHVSKGFQDGALQMSRANAASIAKTAVGHLAATARESFASANNDLIKGKQWLSTLDNRTTPQCRIRDRLKYTLDNKPVGHSVPYLQGPGKIHFCCRSTETFILKSAKELGIDVRDISPAERASMDGVVAGDTTYREWFLRQPYTRQKQIVGETRAKLIRDGGMSPDEFYTDKGEWLTLKQLRERDAQVFRKAGI
;
A
#
# COMPACT_ATOMS: atom_id res chain seq x y z
N ARG A 1 -7.72 -0.18 -11.36
CA ARG A 1 -7.98 -1.58 -11.75
C ARG A 1 -7.82 -2.48 -10.54
N LEU A 2 -8.94 -2.84 -9.92
CA LEU A 2 -9.02 -3.84 -8.86
C LEU A 2 -8.84 -5.25 -9.44
N LEU A 3 -8.50 -6.23 -8.62
CA LEU A 3 -8.49 -7.64 -9.07
C LEU A 3 -9.86 -8.10 -9.57
N SER A 4 -10.94 -7.57 -9.00
CA SER A 4 -12.32 -7.87 -9.42
C SER A 4 -12.62 -7.36 -10.83
N GLU A 5 -12.19 -6.15 -11.16
CA GLU A 5 -12.32 -5.55 -12.50
C GLU A 5 -11.44 -6.26 -13.53
N TRP A 6 -10.33 -6.85 -13.10
CA TRP A 6 -9.53 -7.71 -13.96
C TRP A 6 -10.20 -9.07 -14.15
N ALA A 7 -10.76 -9.63 -13.07
CA ALA A 7 -11.42 -10.92 -13.07
C ALA A 7 -12.70 -10.97 -13.92
N SER A 8 -13.39 -9.85 -14.13
CA SER A 8 -14.58 -9.78 -14.99
C SER A 8 -14.31 -10.11 -16.45
N ASP A 9 -13.08 -9.88 -16.92
CA ASP A 9 -12.68 -10.15 -18.31
C ASP A 9 -12.06 -11.56 -18.48
N LEU A 10 -12.05 -12.38 -17.43
CA LEU A 10 -11.47 -13.73 -17.43
C LEU A 10 -12.53 -14.82 -17.28
N GLU A 11 -12.38 -15.87 -18.08
CA GLU A 11 -13.16 -17.11 -17.95
C GLU A 11 -13.13 -17.65 -16.51
N ALA A 12 -14.29 -18.07 -15.99
CA ALA A 12 -14.44 -18.48 -14.59
C ALA A 12 -13.52 -19.64 -14.18
N ASP A 13 -13.29 -20.61 -15.07
CA ASP A 13 -12.37 -21.73 -14.81
C ASP A 13 -10.92 -21.27 -14.67
N ARG A 14 -10.50 -20.34 -15.53
CA ARG A 14 -9.15 -19.73 -15.50
C ARG A 14 -8.92 -18.99 -14.19
N LEU A 15 -9.88 -18.17 -13.76
CA LEU A 15 -9.81 -17.46 -12.49
C LEU A 15 -9.72 -18.41 -11.30
N ARG A 16 -10.46 -19.53 -11.34
CA ARG A 16 -10.43 -20.56 -10.29
C ARG A 16 -9.05 -21.20 -10.16
N ARG A 17 -8.41 -21.57 -11.28
CA ARG A 17 -7.05 -22.14 -11.29
C ARG A 17 -6.02 -21.18 -10.69
N ILE A 18 -6.08 -19.89 -11.04
CA ILE A 18 -5.19 -18.86 -10.48
C ILE A 18 -5.39 -18.73 -8.99
N THR A 19 -6.65 -18.61 -8.56
CA THR A 19 -7.00 -18.43 -7.14
C THR A 19 -6.52 -19.62 -6.31
N ASN A 20 -6.70 -20.85 -6.81
CA ASN A 20 -6.21 -22.05 -6.14
C ASN A 20 -4.67 -22.10 -6.09
N THR A 21 -4.00 -21.72 -7.17
CA THR A 21 -2.52 -21.66 -7.22
C THR A 21 -1.97 -20.67 -6.21
N VAL A 22 -2.58 -19.48 -6.12
CA VAL A 22 -2.19 -18.44 -5.15
C VAL A 22 -2.43 -18.90 -3.72
N ARG A 23 -3.61 -19.45 -3.42
CA ARG A 23 -3.94 -19.98 -2.09
C ARG A 23 -2.96 -21.06 -1.66
N GLN A 24 -2.72 -22.04 -2.52
CA GLN A 24 -1.79 -23.13 -2.23
C GLN A 24 -0.37 -22.60 -2.02
N GLY A 25 0.11 -21.72 -2.89
CA GLY A 25 1.47 -21.18 -2.75
C GLY A 25 1.64 -20.33 -1.50
N PHE A 26 0.64 -19.51 -1.16
CA PHE A 26 0.65 -18.74 0.09
C PHE A 26 0.71 -19.66 1.32
N LEU A 27 -0.09 -20.73 1.35
CA LEU A 27 -0.09 -21.70 2.45
C LEU A 27 1.23 -22.48 2.57
N LEU A 28 1.87 -22.78 1.44
CA LEU A 28 3.16 -23.48 1.40
C LEU A 28 4.36 -22.56 1.65
N GLY A 29 4.15 -21.26 1.88
CA GLY A 29 5.24 -20.30 2.08
C GLY A 29 6.04 -19.99 0.81
N ASP A 30 5.47 -20.22 -0.37
CA ASP A 30 6.10 -19.85 -1.63
C ASP A 30 6.29 -18.34 -1.74
N THR A 31 7.43 -17.95 -2.31
CA THR A 31 7.66 -16.56 -2.74
C THR A 31 6.71 -16.16 -3.87
N ASN A 32 6.48 -14.86 -4.02
CA ASN A 32 5.70 -14.32 -5.13
C ASN A 32 6.24 -14.77 -6.50
N GLU A 33 7.56 -14.93 -6.65
CA GLU A 33 8.22 -15.42 -7.85
C GLU A 33 7.91 -16.89 -8.14
N GLN A 34 7.86 -17.73 -7.11
CA GLN A 34 7.46 -19.13 -7.23
C GLN A 34 5.98 -19.25 -7.61
N ILE A 35 5.10 -18.49 -6.96
CA ILE A 35 3.66 -18.44 -7.29
C ILE A 35 3.46 -17.97 -8.73
N ALA A 36 4.15 -16.90 -9.14
CA ALA A 36 4.11 -16.39 -10.51
C ALA A 36 4.57 -17.44 -11.53
N ARG A 37 5.58 -18.24 -11.20
CA ARG A 37 6.07 -19.33 -12.06
C ARG A 37 5.02 -20.44 -12.20
N LYS A 38 4.31 -20.79 -11.13
CA LYS A 38 3.20 -21.77 -11.16
C LYS A 38 2.00 -21.24 -11.96
N ILE A 39 1.68 -19.95 -11.86
CA ILE A 39 0.63 -19.33 -12.66
C ILE A 39 0.98 -19.36 -14.15
N ARG A 40 2.20 -18.96 -14.51
CA ARG A 40 2.65 -18.86 -15.91
C ARG A 40 2.91 -20.21 -16.58
N GLY A 41 3.38 -21.18 -15.80
CA GLY A 41 3.99 -22.40 -16.34
C GLY A 41 5.47 -22.23 -16.69
N HIS A 42 6.07 -23.35 -17.07
CA HIS A 42 7.49 -23.52 -17.36
C HIS A 42 7.74 -23.55 -18.86
N VAL A 43 8.83 -22.90 -19.27
CA VAL A 43 9.26 -22.86 -20.69
C VAL A 43 9.53 -24.28 -21.20
N SER A 44 10.15 -25.13 -20.39
CA SER A 44 10.47 -26.52 -20.73
C SER A 44 9.25 -27.41 -21.00
N LYS A 45 8.05 -26.99 -20.57
CA LYS A 45 6.78 -27.68 -20.81
C LYS A 45 5.88 -26.92 -21.78
N GLY A 46 6.44 -26.00 -22.57
CA GLY A 46 5.68 -25.14 -23.49
C GLY A 46 4.59 -24.33 -22.79
N PHE A 47 4.77 -24.01 -21.50
CA PHE A 47 3.78 -23.35 -20.63
C PHE A 47 2.46 -24.12 -20.42
N GLN A 48 2.39 -25.39 -20.82
CA GLN A 48 1.18 -26.21 -20.68
C GLN A 48 0.88 -26.61 -19.22
N ASP A 49 1.86 -26.46 -18.33
CA ASP A 49 1.77 -26.73 -16.90
C ASP A 49 1.37 -25.49 -16.06
N GLY A 50 1.16 -24.34 -16.71
CA GLY A 50 0.74 -23.12 -16.05
C GLY A 50 -0.77 -23.07 -15.80
N ALA A 51 -1.18 -22.32 -14.78
CA ALA A 51 -2.58 -21.93 -14.64
C ALA A 51 -3.07 -21.08 -15.83
N LEU A 52 -2.16 -20.37 -16.52
CA LEU A 52 -2.40 -19.55 -17.73
C LEU A 52 -1.16 -19.46 -18.63
N GLN A 53 -1.37 -19.34 -19.95
CA GLN A 53 -0.34 -18.92 -20.90
C GLN A 53 -0.16 -17.39 -20.86
N MET A 54 0.83 -16.89 -20.12
CA MET A 54 1.07 -15.44 -19.96
C MET A 54 2.57 -15.07 -19.99
N SER A 55 2.87 -13.79 -20.13
CA SER A 55 4.22 -13.27 -19.93
C SER A 55 4.67 -13.36 -18.46
N ARG A 56 5.99 -13.41 -18.22
CA ARG A 56 6.57 -13.41 -16.86
C ARG A 56 6.17 -12.18 -16.04
N ALA A 57 6.19 -11.00 -16.65
CA ALA A 57 5.87 -9.75 -15.97
C ALA A 57 4.40 -9.70 -15.54
N ASN A 58 3.49 -10.18 -16.39
CA ASN A 58 2.06 -10.23 -16.08
C ASN A 58 1.79 -11.20 -14.93
N ALA A 59 2.34 -12.41 -15.00
CA ALA A 59 2.18 -13.41 -13.95
C ALA A 59 2.75 -12.95 -12.60
N ALA A 60 3.90 -12.27 -12.59
CA ALA A 60 4.49 -11.72 -11.37
C ALA A 60 3.60 -10.65 -10.72
N SER A 61 2.99 -9.81 -11.54
CA SER A 61 2.15 -8.72 -11.05
C SER A 61 0.79 -9.23 -10.56
N ILE A 62 0.23 -10.25 -11.21
CA ILE A 62 -0.95 -10.99 -10.75
C ILE A 62 -0.66 -11.68 -9.41
N ALA A 63 0.44 -12.42 -9.30
CA ALA A 63 0.82 -13.12 -8.07
C ALA A 63 0.91 -12.15 -6.89
N LYS A 64 1.66 -11.04 -7.05
CA LYS A 64 1.80 -10.01 -6.00
C LYS A 64 0.46 -9.44 -5.57
N THR A 65 -0.41 -9.13 -6.53
CA THR A 65 -1.71 -8.54 -6.24
C THR A 65 -2.64 -9.55 -5.56
N ALA A 66 -2.67 -10.80 -6.04
CA ALA A 66 -3.51 -11.85 -5.49
C ALA A 66 -3.08 -12.26 -4.07
N VAL A 67 -1.78 -12.36 -3.81
CA VAL A 67 -1.23 -12.60 -2.47
C VAL A 67 -1.55 -11.43 -1.55
N GLY A 68 -1.34 -10.19 -2.00
CA GLY A 68 -1.68 -8.98 -1.23
C GLY A 68 -3.17 -8.94 -0.86
N HIS A 69 -4.04 -9.25 -1.81
CA HIS A 69 -5.48 -9.32 -1.60
C HIS A 69 -5.86 -10.43 -0.62
N LEU A 70 -5.32 -11.64 -0.78
CA LEU A 70 -5.58 -12.76 0.13
C LEU A 70 -5.16 -12.41 1.56
N ALA A 71 -3.97 -11.83 1.73
CA ALA A 71 -3.48 -11.40 3.05
C ALA A 71 -4.36 -10.29 3.66
N ALA A 72 -4.86 -9.35 2.85
CA ALA A 72 -5.76 -8.31 3.33
C ALA A 72 -7.13 -8.88 3.75
N THR A 73 -7.70 -9.79 2.97
CA THR A 73 -8.95 -10.49 3.33
C THR A 73 -8.78 -11.31 4.61
N ALA A 74 -7.63 -11.99 4.79
CA ALA A 74 -7.33 -12.70 6.03
C ALA A 74 -7.26 -11.77 7.24
N ARG A 75 -6.62 -10.59 7.10
CA ARG A 75 -6.61 -9.55 8.15
C ARG A 75 -8.01 -9.05 8.48
N GLU A 76 -8.86 -8.81 7.49
CA GLU A 76 -10.25 -8.39 7.72
C GLU A 76 -11.04 -9.44 8.51
N SER A 77 -10.90 -10.71 8.14
CA SER A 77 -11.54 -11.82 8.87
C SER A 77 -11.00 -11.93 10.30
N PHE A 78 -9.69 -11.79 10.49
CA PHE A 78 -9.07 -11.78 11.82
C PHE A 78 -9.59 -10.62 12.67
N ALA A 79 -9.66 -9.41 12.11
CA ALA A 79 -10.14 -8.23 12.82
C ALA A 79 -11.62 -8.37 13.21
N SER A 80 -12.44 -8.93 12.32
CA SER A 80 -13.86 -9.19 12.59
C SER A 80 -14.05 -10.21 13.72
N ALA A 81 -13.27 -11.29 13.71
CA ALA A 81 -13.33 -12.33 14.74
C ALA A 81 -12.80 -11.88 16.12
N ASN A 82 -12.01 -10.80 16.17
CA ASN A 82 -11.37 -10.27 17.39
C ASN A 82 -11.75 -8.79 17.63
N ASN A 83 -12.97 -8.40 17.25
CA ASN A 83 -13.45 -7.01 17.37
C ASN A 83 -13.68 -6.57 18.84
N ASP A 84 -13.73 -7.53 19.75
CA ASP A 84 -13.73 -7.34 21.20
C ASP A 84 -12.38 -6.81 21.70
N LEU A 85 -11.27 -7.09 21.00
CA LEU A 85 -9.93 -6.60 21.33
C LEU A 85 -9.45 -5.45 20.43
N ILE A 86 -9.87 -5.43 19.17
CA ILE A 86 -9.39 -4.49 18.16
C ILE A 86 -10.31 -3.27 18.09
N LYS A 87 -9.73 -2.08 18.27
CA LYS A 87 -10.44 -0.79 18.20
C LYS A 87 -10.54 -0.25 16.77
N GLY A 88 -9.53 -0.53 15.96
CA GLY A 88 -9.44 -0.01 14.59
C GLY A 88 -8.20 -0.48 13.86
N LYS A 89 -7.95 0.15 12.73
CA LYS A 89 -6.86 -0.18 11.81
C LYS A 89 -6.01 1.05 11.59
N GLN A 90 -4.73 0.85 11.36
CA GLN A 90 -3.81 1.90 10.96
C GLN A 90 -3.12 1.46 9.68
N TRP A 91 -3.14 2.33 8.68
CA TRP A 91 -2.47 2.05 7.42
C TRP A 91 -0.96 2.07 7.60
N LEU A 92 -0.26 1.13 6.98
CA LEU A 92 1.19 1.00 7.02
C LEU A 92 1.74 0.84 5.60
N SER A 93 2.25 1.93 5.04
CA SER A 93 2.84 1.94 3.71
C SER A 93 4.24 1.33 3.68
N THR A 94 4.69 0.83 2.54
CA THR A 94 6.11 0.49 2.40
C THR A 94 6.94 1.78 2.33
N LEU A 95 8.07 1.86 3.03
CA LEU A 95 8.97 3.01 2.96
C LEU A 95 10.02 2.80 1.85
N ASP A 96 9.63 3.12 0.61
CA ASP A 96 10.49 2.96 -0.55
C ASP A 96 10.06 3.84 -1.75
N ASN A 97 10.78 3.71 -2.86
CA ASN A 97 10.62 4.57 -4.04
C ASN A 97 9.40 4.22 -4.91
N ARG A 98 8.72 3.08 -4.68
CA ARG A 98 7.61 2.61 -5.52
C ARG A 98 6.27 2.63 -4.78
N THR A 99 6.23 3.15 -3.56
CA THR A 99 4.96 3.40 -2.85
C THR A 99 4.16 4.47 -3.59
N THR A 100 2.95 4.10 -4.01
CA THR A 100 2.10 4.94 -4.87
C THR A 100 1.55 6.15 -4.11
N PRO A 101 1.16 7.24 -4.80
CA PRO A 101 0.51 8.39 -4.17
C PRO A 101 -0.63 8.00 -3.21
N GLN A 102 -1.46 7.04 -3.61
CA GLN A 102 -2.60 6.54 -2.82
C GLN A 102 -2.18 5.93 -1.48
N CYS A 103 -1.06 5.19 -1.46
CA CYS A 103 -0.54 4.64 -0.21
C CYS A 103 0.18 5.69 0.62
N ARG A 104 0.97 6.58 0.00
CA ARG A 104 1.79 7.57 0.70
C ARG A 104 0.97 8.49 1.59
N ILE A 105 -0.13 9.04 1.07
CA ILE A 105 -1.02 9.93 1.84
C ILE A 105 -1.75 9.22 2.98
N ARG A 106 -1.89 7.90 2.90
CA ARG A 106 -2.58 7.10 3.91
C ARG A 106 -1.65 6.62 5.02
N ASP A 107 -0.33 6.71 4.85
CA ASP A 107 0.59 6.13 5.83
C ASP A 107 0.32 6.66 7.24
N ARG A 108 0.15 5.73 8.19
CA ARG A 108 -0.17 5.98 9.61
C ARG A 108 -1.53 6.62 9.87
N LEU A 109 -2.35 6.89 8.86
CA LEU A 109 -3.75 7.29 9.05
C LEU A 109 -4.56 6.15 9.69
N LYS A 110 -5.52 6.54 10.54
CA LYS A 110 -6.27 5.62 11.40
C LYS A 110 -7.71 5.51 10.90
N TYR A 111 -8.22 4.30 10.92
CA TYR A 111 -9.55 3.96 10.44
C TYR A 111 -10.28 3.11 11.47
N THR A 112 -11.61 3.23 11.53
CA THR A 112 -12.43 2.30 12.30
C THR A 112 -12.42 0.91 11.65
N LEU A 113 -12.95 -0.11 12.34
CA LEU A 113 -13.14 -1.44 11.75
C LEU A 113 -14.04 -1.40 10.48
N ASP A 114 -15.00 -0.50 10.46
CA ASP A 114 -15.90 -0.20 9.32
C ASP A 114 -15.28 0.77 8.30
N ASN A 115 -13.95 0.94 8.31
CA ASN A 115 -13.20 1.71 7.32
C ASN A 115 -13.49 3.22 7.32
N LYS A 116 -14.04 3.78 8.40
CA LYS A 116 -14.28 5.23 8.53
C LYS A 116 -13.00 5.97 8.97
N PRO A 117 -12.64 7.10 8.35
CA PRO A 117 -11.52 7.94 8.77
C PRO A 117 -11.62 8.39 10.24
N VAL A 118 -10.49 8.44 10.96
CA VAL A 118 -10.42 8.91 12.36
C VAL A 118 -9.50 10.13 12.44
N GLY A 119 -10.08 11.31 12.61
CA GLY A 119 -9.32 12.57 12.72
C GLY A 119 -8.78 13.12 11.39
N HIS A 120 -9.25 12.62 10.25
CA HIS A 120 -8.91 13.10 8.90
C HIS A 120 -10.05 12.81 7.92
N SER A 121 -9.93 13.26 6.67
CA SER A 121 -10.95 13.08 5.61
C SER A 121 -10.57 12.13 4.47
N VAL A 122 -9.34 11.58 4.48
CA VAL A 122 -8.86 10.62 3.47
C VAL A 122 -9.59 9.27 3.61
N PRO A 123 -10.36 8.81 2.61
CA PRO A 123 -11.13 7.56 2.69
C PRO A 123 -10.22 6.33 2.63
N TYR A 124 -10.67 5.25 3.27
CA TYR A 124 -9.95 3.97 3.30
C TYR A 124 -9.91 3.27 1.93
N LEU A 125 -10.93 3.50 1.10
CA LEU A 125 -11.15 2.82 -0.19
C LEU A 125 -11.16 1.29 0.02
N GLN A 126 -10.47 0.53 -0.82
CA GLN A 126 -10.41 -0.93 -0.71
C GLN A 126 -9.37 -1.41 0.31
N GLY A 127 -8.58 -0.51 0.92
CA GLY A 127 -7.56 -0.87 1.90
C GLY A 127 -6.20 -1.27 1.31
N PRO A 128 -5.15 -1.33 2.15
CA PRO A 128 -3.81 -1.70 1.71
C PRO A 128 -3.76 -3.16 1.25
N GLY A 129 -2.91 -3.47 0.26
CA GLY A 129 -2.88 -4.78 -0.40
C GLY A 129 -3.98 -4.99 -1.45
N LYS A 130 -5.03 -4.16 -1.47
CA LYS A 130 -6.16 -4.25 -2.42
C LYS A 130 -6.39 -2.99 -3.25
N ILE A 131 -6.01 -1.82 -2.75
CA ILE A 131 -6.30 -0.50 -3.35
C ILE A 131 -5.77 -0.33 -4.78
N HIS A 132 -4.66 -0.98 -5.13
CA HIS A 132 -4.10 -0.94 -6.47
C HIS A 132 -3.25 -2.19 -6.76
N PHE A 133 -2.95 -2.40 -8.04
CA PHE A 133 -2.12 -3.50 -8.49
C PHE A 133 -0.71 -3.42 -7.88
N CYS A 134 -0.13 -4.57 -7.53
CA CYS A 134 1.18 -4.67 -6.87
C CYS A 134 1.32 -3.79 -5.61
N CYS A 135 0.23 -3.55 -4.88
CA CYS A 135 0.30 -2.86 -3.60
C CYS A 135 1.16 -3.64 -2.60
N ARG A 136 2.10 -2.96 -1.95
CA ARG A 136 3.01 -3.53 -0.95
C ARG A 136 2.77 -2.97 0.45
N SER A 137 1.88 -1.99 0.56
CA SER A 137 1.41 -1.48 1.83
C SER A 137 0.53 -2.52 2.52
N THR A 138 0.48 -2.43 3.84
CA THR A 138 -0.34 -3.27 4.71
C THR A 138 -1.06 -2.41 5.74
N GLU A 139 -1.69 -3.04 6.73
CA GLU A 139 -2.27 -2.37 7.88
C GLU A 139 -1.87 -3.09 9.16
N THR A 140 -1.88 -2.33 10.25
CA THR A 140 -1.70 -2.81 11.62
C THR A 140 -2.97 -2.58 12.42
N PHE A 141 -3.26 -3.44 13.38
CA PHE A 141 -4.42 -3.25 14.25
C PHE A 141 -4.08 -2.32 15.42
N ILE A 142 -5.04 -1.46 15.74
CA ILE A 142 -5.03 -0.63 16.94
C ILE A 142 -5.83 -1.41 17.98
N LEU A 143 -5.19 -1.84 19.05
CA LEU A 143 -5.86 -2.50 20.17
C LEU A 143 -6.67 -1.46 20.97
N LYS A 144 -7.71 -1.95 21.64
CA LYS A 144 -8.36 -1.20 22.71
C LYS A 144 -7.35 -0.94 23.83
N SER A 145 -7.46 0.21 24.49
CA SER A 145 -6.61 0.57 25.62
C SER A 145 -6.79 -0.40 26.79
N ALA A 146 -5.79 -0.46 27.68
CA ALA A 146 -5.86 -1.30 28.88
C ALA A 146 -7.13 -1.00 29.71
N LYS A 147 -7.51 0.29 29.83
CA LYS A 147 -8.78 0.71 30.44
C LYS A 147 -10.02 0.18 29.72
N GLU A 148 -10.04 0.22 28.38
CA GLU A 148 -11.14 -0.33 27.57
C GLU A 148 -11.23 -1.87 27.68
N LEU A 149 -10.13 -2.54 28.07
CA LEU A 149 -10.04 -3.99 28.26
C LEU A 149 -10.13 -4.42 29.74
N GLY A 150 -10.21 -3.47 30.69
CA GLY A 150 -10.19 -3.76 32.12
C GLY A 150 -8.85 -4.30 32.65
N ILE A 151 -7.75 -4.03 31.97
CA ILE A 151 -6.40 -4.49 32.32
C ILE A 151 -5.59 -3.30 32.88
N ASP A 152 -4.85 -3.52 33.97
CA ASP A 152 -3.99 -2.51 34.60
C ASP A 152 -2.53 -2.70 34.14
N VAL A 153 -2.15 -2.09 33.01
CA VAL A 153 -0.77 -2.14 32.47
C VAL A 153 -0.39 -0.79 31.86
N ARG A 154 0.89 -0.42 31.99
CA ARG A 154 1.50 0.75 31.34
C ARG A 154 1.58 0.55 29.82
N ASP A 155 1.39 1.64 29.06
CA ASP A 155 1.48 1.66 27.60
C ASP A 155 2.81 1.07 27.08
N ILE A 156 2.73 0.24 26.05
CA ILE A 156 3.87 -0.40 25.39
C ILE A 156 4.50 0.60 24.40
N SER A 157 5.83 0.73 24.42
CA SER A 157 6.56 1.63 23.53
C SER A 157 6.35 1.31 22.03
N PRO A 158 6.51 2.28 21.12
CA PRO A 158 6.44 2.04 19.69
C PRO A 158 7.47 0.98 19.25
N ALA A 159 7.04 -0.03 18.50
CA ALA A 159 7.91 -1.05 17.91
C ALA A 159 8.79 -0.46 16.78
N GLU A 160 9.73 -1.22 16.26
CA GLU A 160 10.54 -0.87 15.09
C GLU A 160 9.80 -1.12 13.76
N ARG A 161 10.17 -0.42 12.67
CA ARG A 161 9.60 -0.55 11.32
C ARG A 161 10.68 -0.72 10.26
N ALA A 162 10.48 -1.67 9.35
CA ALA A 162 11.37 -1.85 8.20
C ALA A 162 11.23 -0.73 7.15
N SER A 163 12.36 -0.32 6.58
CA SER A 163 12.48 0.66 5.48
C SER A 163 13.48 0.17 4.43
N MET A 164 13.48 0.78 3.23
CA MET A 164 14.46 0.47 2.18
C MET A 164 15.90 0.61 2.67
N ASP A 165 16.17 1.56 3.56
CA ASP A 165 17.53 1.86 4.07
C ASP A 165 17.84 1.19 5.42
N GLY A 166 17.01 0.23 5.87
CA GLY A 166 17.16 -0.44 7.16
C GLY A 166 15.98 -0.20 8.10
N VAL A 167 16.17 -0.49 9.38
CA VAL A 167 15.13 -0.34 10.41
C VAL A 167 15.02 1.12 10.85
N VAL A 168 13.79 1.62 11.01
CA VAL A 168 13.45 2.96 11.52
C VAL A 168 12.48 2.84 12.70
N ALA A 169 12.28 3.93 13.45
CA ALA A 169 11.25 3.97 14.50
C ALA A 169 9.86 3.68 13.92
N GLY A 170 9.03 2.89 14.63
CA GLY A 170 7.76 2.39 14.09
C GLY A 170 6.68 3.43 13.83
N ASP A 171 6.83 4.60 14.44
CA ASP A 171 5.99 5.77 14.22
C ASP A 171 6.42 6.62 13.01
N THR A 172 7.62 6.40 12.46
CA THR A 172 8.13 7.13 11.29
C THR A 172 7.12 7.05 10.15
N THR A 173 6.64 8.19 9.68
CA THR A 173 5.70 8.28 8.55
C THR A 173 6.44 8.23 7.21
N TYR A 174 5.72 7.89 6.13
CA TYR A 174 6.27 7.96 4.78
C TYR A 174 6.73 9.38 4.44
N ARG A 175 6.00 10.39 4.89
CA ARG A 175 6.35 11.80 4.71
C ARG A 175 7.71 12.12 5.35
N GLU A 176 7.89 11.75 6.60
CA GLU A 176 9.14 11.97 7.33
C GLU A 176 10.30 11.20 6.68
N TRP A 177 10.09 9.93 6.34
CA TRP A 177 11.07 9.14 5.62
C TRP A 177 11.43 9.82 4.28
N PHE A 178 10.44 10.22 3.49
CA PHE A 178 10.60 10.87 2.19
C PHE A 178 11.37 12.19 2.27
N LEU A 179 11.08 13.04 3.26
CA LEU A 179 11.75 14.34 3.43
C LEU A 179 13.24 14.20 3.76
N ARG A 180 13.62 13.12 4.46
CA ARG A 180 15.03 12.79 4.77
C ARG A 180 15.81 12.25 3.57
N GLN A 181 15.13 11.89 2.48
CA GLN A 181 15.79 11.28 1.32
C GLN A 181 16.62 12.28 0.51
N PRO A 182 17.72 11.82 -0.13
CA PRO A 182 18.44 12.61 -1.11
C PRO A 182 17.52 13.12 -2.22
N TYR A 183 17.83 14.30 -2.77
CA TYR A 183 17.02 14.93 -3.81
C TYR A 183 16.80 14.02 -5.03
N THR A 184 17.81 13.24 -5.41
CA THR A 184 17.71 12.26 -6.51
C THR A 184 16.60 11.23 -6.28
N ARG A 185 16.44 10.76 -5.04
CA ARG A 185 15.40 9.80 -4.66
C ARG A 185 14.03 10.47 -4.55
N GLN A 186 13.97 11.69 -4.01
CA GLN A 186 12.72 12.47 -4.01
C GLN A 186 12.21 12.67 -5.43
N LYS A 187 13.09 13.04 -6.37
CA LYS A 187 12.78 13.15 -7.80
C LYS A 187 12.25 11.84 -8.41
N GLN A 188 12.83 10.69 -8.06
CA GLN A 188 12.31 9.40 -8.52
C GLN A 188 10.89 9.12 -8.05
N ILE A 189 10.52 9.59 -6.86
CA ILE A 189 9.23 9.32 -6.22
C ILE A 189 8.14 10.29 -6.70
N VAL A 190 8.40 11.59 -6.73
CA VAL A 190 7.39 12.63 -7.04
C VAL A 190 7.54 13.27 -8.42
N GLY A 191 8.62 12.98 -9.13
CA GLY A 191 9.03 13.69 -10.34
C GLY A 191 9.80 14.97 -10.02
N GLU A 192 10.50 15.50 -11.02
CA GLU A 192 11.42 16.62 -10.85
C GLU A 192 10.73 17.90 -10.35
N THR A 193 9.64 18.30 -10.99
CA THR A 193 8.92 19.53 -10.65
C THR A 193 8.47 19.52 -9.20
N ARG A 194 7.85 18.43 -8.72
CA ARG A 194 7.40 18.32 -7.33
C ARG A 194 8.55 18.28 -6.34
N ALA A 195 9.66 17.62 -6.69
CA ALA A 195 10.84 17.62 -5.85
C ALA A 195 11.41 19.04 -5.66
N LYS A 196 11.43 19.86 -6.72
CA LYS A 196 11.80 21.30 -6.63
C LYS A 196 10.81 22.10 -5.79
N LEU A 197 9.50 21.91 -5.97
CA LEU A 197 8.49 22.60 -5.16
C LEU A 197 8.69 22.36 -3.66
N ILE A 198 9.10 21.15 -3.27
CA ILE A 198 9.38 20.82 -1.87
C ILE A 198 10.67 21.51 -1.38
N ARG A 199 11.77 21.37 -2.12
CA ARG A 199 13.09 21.83 -1.67
C ARG A 199 13.26 23.34 -1.76
N ASP A 200 12.84 23.91 -2.88
CA ASP A 200 13.14 25.28 -3.25
C ASP A 200 11.90 26.18 -3.09
N GLY A 201 10.70 25.60 -3.28
CA GLY A 201 9.43 26.31 -3.14
C GLY A 201 8.86 26.32 -1.71
N GLY A 202 9.30 25.39 -0.85
CA GLY A 202 8.81 25.24 0.53
C GLY A 202 7.48 24.51 0.67
N MET A 203 6.99 23.84 -0.37
CA MET A 203 5.72 23.11 -0.33
C MET A 203 5.84 21.80 0.46
N SER A 204 4.89 21.54 1.36
CA SER A 204 4.79 20.27 2.06
C SER A 204 4.33 19.15 1.11
N PRO A 205 4.85 17.91 1.22
CA PRO A 205 4.38 16.78 0.41
C PRO A 205 2.88 16.51 0.52
N ASP A 206 2.24 16.87 1.64
CA ASP A 206 0.80 16.69 1.86
C ASP A 206 -0.06 17.62 0.97
N GLU A 207 0.51 18.75 0.54
CA GLU A 207 -0.17 19.70 -0.34
C GLU A 207 -0.30 19.20 -1.78
N PHE A 208 0.37 18.09 -2.11
CA PHE A 208 0.16 17.38 -3.38
C PHE A 208 -1.17 16.65 -3.46
N TYR A 209 -1.97 16.71 -2.40
CA TYR A 209 -3.24 16.02 -2.30
C TYR A 209 -4.40 16.98 -2.01
N THR A 210 -5.59 16.56 -2.41
CA THR A 210 -6.85 17.10 -1.86
C THR A 210 -7.03 16.63 -0.40
N ASP A 211 -8.01 17.22 0.30
CA ASP A 211 -8.46 16.77 1.63
C ASP A 211 -8.94 15.30 1.64
N LYS A 212 -9.42 14.81 0.49
CA LYS A 212 -9.78 13.40 0.25
C LYS A 212 -8.60 12.53 -0.19
N GLY A 213 -7.39 13.07 -0.27
CA GLY A 213 -6.19 12.30 -0.60
C GLY A 213 -6.06 11.97 -2.09
N GLU A 214 -6.67 12.76 -2.97
CA GLU A 214 -6.51 12.65 -4.43
C GLU A 214 -5.26 13.40 -4.88
N TRP A 215 -4.46 12.79 -5.76
CA TRP A 215 -3.20 13.37 -6.21
C TRP A 215 -3.43 14.50 -7.21
N LEU A 216 -3.02 15.72 -6.84
CA LEU A 216 -3.18 16.91 -7.66
C LEU A 216 -2.20 16.93 -8.83
N THR A 217 -2.68 17.39 -9.98
CA THR A 217 -1.86 17.67 -11.16
C THR A 217 -0.97 18.89 -10.93
N LEU A 218 0.11 19.04 -11.71
CA LEU A 218 0.97 20.22 -11.61
C LEU A 218 0.23 21.53 -11.93
N LYS A 219 -0.77 21.46 -12.83
CA LYS A 219 -1.63 22.60 -13.17
C LYS A 219 -2.44 23.04 -11.94
N GLN A 220 -3.11 22.09 -11.27
CA GLN A 220 -3.88 22.37 -10.05
C GLN A 220 -3.00 22.89 -8.92
N LEU A 221 -1.78 22.36 -8.77
CA LEU A 221 -0.83 22.87 -7.77
C LEU A 221 -0.43 24.33 -8.06
N ARG A 222 -0.20 24.68 -9.32
CA ARG A 222 0.15 26.05 -9.71
C ARG A 222 -1.04 27.01 -9.53
N GLU A 223 -2.26 26.55 -9.80
CA GLU A 223 -3.48 27.32 -9.55
C GLU A 223 -3.69 27.58 -8.05
N ARG A 224 -3.36 26.59 -7.20
CA ARG A 224 -3.48 26.70 -5.73
C ARG A 224 -2.43 27.63 -5.13
N ASP A 225 -1.18 27.51 -5.57
CA ASP A 225 -0.08 28.35 -5.08
C ASP A 225 0.96 28.62 -6.16
N ALA A 226 0.73 29.67 -6.95
CA ALA A 226 1.68 30.12 -7.96
C ALA A 226 2.96 30.73 -7.36
N GLN A 227 2.95 31.17 -6.09
CA GLN A 227 4.12 31.77 -5.46
C GLN A 227 5.21 30.73 -5.18
N VAL A 228 4.83 29.53 -4.75
CA VAL A 228 5.77 28.42 -4.54
C VAL A 228 6.50 28.06 -5.83
N PHE A 229 5.79 28.04 -6.96
CA PHE A 229 6.41 27.77 -8.27
C PHE A 229 7.45 28.83 -8.62
N ARG A 230 7.12 30.12 -8.45
CA ARG A 230 8.06 31.23 -8.65
C ARG A 230 9.28 31.12 -7.74
N LYS A 231 9.11 30.79 -6.45
CA LYS A 231 10.22 30.57 -5.50
C LYS A 231 11.11 29.41 -5.91
N ALA A 232 10.52 28.33 -6.43
CA ALA A 232 11.24 27.18 -6.96
C ALA A 232 11.87 27.40 -8.35
N GLY A 233 11.69 28.58 -8.96
CA GLY A 233 12.22 28.92 -10.28
C GLY A 233 11.60 28.13 -11.43
N ILE A 234 10.33 27.72 -11.31
CA ILE A 234 9.59 26.89 -12.28
C ILE A 234 8.13 27.33 -12.48
#